data_AF-A0A9X3CE75-F1
#
_entry.id   AF-A0A9X3CE75-F1
#
_cell.length_a   1.000
_cell.length_b   1.000
_cell.length_c   1.000
_cell.angle_alpha   90.00
_cell.angle_beta   90.00
_cell.angle_gamma   90.00
#
_symmetry.space_group_name_H-M   'P 1'
#
loop_
_entity.id
_entity.type
_entity.pdbx_description
1 polymer ?
#
loop_
_entity_poly.entity_id
_entity_poly.type
_entity_poly.pdbx_seq_one_letter_code
_entity_poly.pdbx_strand_id
1 'polypeptide(L)'
;MTEVALQAATRQSELLQAQVDEIRTRTNLLLDESTRGAKGQFMTPSAVAKLLARQFHNLDGHISILDAGAGVGSLTAALVARSVESFTPLTVSSHTWELEPVLVENLEQSLVLTEDFCQSEGTAFNRTINNFDFIESAVQLLQARERGDETPTFNKAILNPPYLKIAATSKERRLLRSVGVETGNLYSCFVALALMLLEDGGELVAITPRSFCNGPYFNDFRRVLLDDNALCKLHVFESRTRAFKGDKVLQENVIFHITKSQAQGQVEITSSTCADDPEPQVRIANFNEVVNPNNPDKFIHIVTNDIQAQIAKRIGGMPCSLEDLGINASTGKVVDFRTRDNLRQEPEEGAVPLIFPVHFTDGGIEWPQENIKKPNALARNESTEKQLVPNGHYVLTKRLSAKEESRRIVASLYTPEIAGGDMVGFENKTNYFHANGEPLERDFAKGLWAYLNSTVVDQYFRQFNGHTQVNATDLRVLRYPTADTLVRLGQAVERYDQEHIDGLVAEI
;
A
#
# COMPACT_ATOMS: atom_id res chain seq x y z
N MET A 1 29.71 29.83 2.74
CA MET A 1 30.71 28.88 3.26
C MET A 1 31.77 28.64 2.20
N THR A 2 33.03 28.42 2.57
CA THR A 2 34.10 28.06 1.62
C THR A 2 33.98 26.58 1.22
N GLU A 3 34.48 26.20 0.04
CA GLU A 3 34.42 24.82 -0.47
C GLU A 3 35.06 23.79 0.50
N VAL A 4 36.10 24.21 1.23
CA VAL A 4 36.77 23.41 2.27
C VAL A 4 35.86 23.15 3.48
N ALA A 5 35.07 24.14 3.90
CA ALA A 5 34.14 23.99 5.01
C ALA A 5 32.99 23.04 4.65
N LEU A 6 32.49 23.12 3.41
CA LEU A 6 31.46 22.21 2.90
C LEU A 6 31.95 20.75 2.86
N GLN A 7 33.18 20.53 2.38
CA GLN A 7 33.80 19.19 2.37
C GLN A 7 34.02 18.62 3.79
N ALA A 8 34.35 19.47 4.77
CA ALA A 8 34.52 19.05 6.16
C ALA A 8 33.18 18.66 6.81
N ALA A 9 32.12 19.45 6.61
CA ALA A 9 30.78 19.15 7.12
C ALA A 9 30.22 17.86 6.52
N THR A 10 30.36 17.64 5.20
CA THR A 10 29.98 16.37 4.54
C THR A 10 30.71 15.17 5.16
N ARG A 11 32.01 15.29 5.44
CA ARG A 11 32.79 14.20 6.06
C ARG A 11 32.33 13.88 7.49
N GLN A 12 31.97 14.89 8.28
CA GLN A 12 31.43 14.70 9.63
C GLN A 12 30.02 14.09 9.61
N SER A 13 29.17 14.54 8.68
CA SER A 13 27.85 13.96 8.40
C SER A 13 27.97 12.47 8.07
N GLU A 14 28.88 12.10 7.17
CA GLU A 14 29.13 10.69 6.82
C GLU A 14 29.60 9.86 8.03
N LEU A 15 30.46 10.41 8.88
CA LEU A 15 30.93 9.75 10.10
C LEU A 15 29.79 9.49 11.08
N LEU A 16 28.97 10.50 11.39
CA LEU A 16 27.77 10.36 12.24
C LEU A 16 26.88 9.24 11.72
N GLN A 17 26.59 9.26 10.42
CA GLN A 17 25.71 8.28 9.79
C GLN A 17 26.28 6.85 9.86
N ALA A 18 27.60 6.69 9.72
CA ALA A 18 28.25 5.39 9.86
C ALA A 18 28.20 4.86 11.30
N GLN A 19 28.46 5.72 12.29
CA GLN A 19 28.42 5.33 13.71
C GLN A 19 27.01 4.94 14.16
N VAL A 20 25.98 5.69 13.73
CA VAL A 20 24.58 5.34 14.03
C VAL A 20 24.16 4.04 13.33
N ASP A 21 24.65 3.77 12.11
CA ASP A 21 24.38 2.49 11.43
C ASP A 21 25.10 1.30 12.08
N GLU A 22 26.28 1.52 12.66
CA GLU A 22 26.98 0.53 13.49
C GLU A 22 26.17 0.20 14.75
N ILE A 23 25.68 1.22 15.46
CA ILE A 23 24.75 1.05 16.60
C ILE A 23 23.53 0.23 16.15
N ARG A 24 22.87 0.63 15.05
CA ARG A 24 21.72 -0.11 14.48
C ARG A 24 22.05 -1.57 14.23
N THR A 25 23.19 -1.85 13.59
CA THR A 25 23.59 -3.22 13.24
C THR A 25 23.85 -4.05 14.49
N ARG A 26 24.54 -3.49 15.48
CA ARG A 26 24.78 -4.14 16.78
C ARG A 26 23.48 -4.40 17.54
N THR A 27 22.60 -3.40 17.63
CA THR A 27 21.32 -3.52 18.34
C THR A 27 20.40 -4.54 17.69
N ASN A 28 20.42 -4.67 16.35
CA ASN A 28 19.66 -5.71 15.66
C ASN A 28 20.02 -7.14 16.11
N LEU A 29 21.26 -7.38 16.54
CA LEU A 29 21.70 -8.69 17.05
C LEU A 29 21.21 -8.97 18.48
N LEU A 30 20.83 -7.92 19.23
CA LEU A 30 20.31 -8.03 20.59
C LEU A 30 18.80 -8.28 20.62
N LEU A 31 18.11 -8.02 19.51
CA LEU A 31 16.68 -8.23 19.36
C LEU A 31 16.42 -9.61 18.78
N ASP A 32 15.52 -10.37 19.43
CA ASP A 32 15.07 -11.65 18.90
C ASP A 32 14.28 -11.46 17.58
N GLU A 33 14.68 -12.17 16.52
CA GLU A 33 14.03 -12.13 15.20
C GLU A 33 12.53 -12.47 15.28
N SER A 34 12.13 -13.38 16.19
CA SER A 34 10.72 -13.74 16.37
C SER A 34 9.90 -12.57 16.95
N THR A 35 10.54 -11.80 17.84
CA THR A 35 9.94 -10.63 18.49
C THR A 35 9.83 -9.45 17.52
N ARG A 36 10.78 -9.27 16.59
CA ARG A 36 10.75 -8.21 15.55
C ARG A 36 9.59 -8.40 14.56
N GLY A 37 9.42 -9.62 14.05
CA GLY A 37 8.30 -9.95 13.15
C GLY A 37 6.94 -9.83 13.86
N ALA A 38 6.86 -10.23 15.13
CA ALA A 38 5.64 -10.13 15.94
C ALA A 38 5.26 -8.67 16.26
N LYS A 39 6.25 -7.79 16.46
CA LYS A 39 6.03 -6.36 16.71
C LYS A 39 5.93 -5.53 15.42
N GLY A 40 6.24 -6.11 14.27
CA GLY A 40 6.26 -5.43 12.97
C GLY A 40 7.31 -4.31 12.89
N GLN A 41 8.38 -4.38 13.69
CA GLN A 41 9.40 -3.33 13.80
C GLN A 41 10.64 -3.70 12.97
N PHE A 42 10.93 -2.86 11.97
CA PHE A 42 12.09 -3.01 11.09
C PHE A 42 12.96 -1.77 11.22
N MET A 43 14.24 -1.95 11.53
CA MET A 43 15.17 -0.83 11.69
C MET A 43 15.60 -0.30 10.33
N THR A 44 15.73 1.02 10.20
CA THR A 44 16.02 1.68 8.92
C THR A 44 17.53 1.73 8.64
N PRO A 45 18.05 1.09 7.57
CA PRO A 45 19.45 1.23 7.18
C PRO A 45 19.81 2.68 6.82
N SER A 46 21.06 3.09 7.02
CA SER A 46 21.51 4.46 6.74
C SER A 46 21.16 4.96 5.33
N ALA A 47 21.31 4.12 4.29
CA ALA A 47 20.95 4.50 2.92
C ALA A 47 19.47 4.88 2.78
N VAL A 48 18.57 4.12 3.42
CA VAL A 48 17.12 4.41 3.43
C VAL A 48 16.82 5.63 4.29
N ALA A 49 17.49 5.79 5.44
CA ALA A 49 17.31 6.95 6.31
C ALA A 49 17.71 8.26 5.61
N LYS A 50 18.85 8.27 4.91
CA LYS A 50 19.30 9.38 4.06
C LYS A 50 18.30 9.68 2.95
N LEU A 51 17.72 8.65 2.33
CA LEU A 51 16.70 8.82 1.30
C LEU A 51 15.43 9.49 1.86
N LEU A 52 14.91 9.05 3.01
CA LEU A 52 13.78 9.75 3.65
C LEU A 52 14.14 11.19 4.01
N ALA A 53 15.31 11.40 4.63
CA ALA A 53 15.80 12.72 4.97
C ALA A 53 15.85 13.63 3.74
N ARG A 54 16.20 13.11 2.56
CA ARG A 54 16.27 13.83 1.27
C ARG A 54 14.93 14.30 0.70
N GLN A 55 13.80 13.80 1.20
CA GLN A 55 12.50 14.15 0.66
C GLN A 55 12.01 15.54 1.08
N PHE A 56 12.41 16.01 2.27
CA PHE A 56 12.04 17.35 2.79
C PHE A 56 12.50 18.47 1.85
N HIS A 57 11.68 19.52 1.70
CA HIS A 57 11.98 20.68 0.86
C HIS A 57 12.90 21.68 1.56
N ASN A 58 12.62 21.98 2.83
CA ASN A 58 13.32 23.02 3.56
C ASN A 58 13.68 22.56 4.97
N LEU A 59 14.93 22.80 5.38
CA LEU A 59 15.42 22.56 6.74
C LEU A 59 16.15 23.79 7.30
N ASP A 60 15.80 24.99 6.83
CA ASP A 60 16.27 26.25 7.40
C ASP A 60 15.48 26.63 8.67
N GLY A 61 16.10 27.45 9.53
CA GLY A 61 15.41 28.05 10.67
C GLY A 61 15.30 27.12 11.89
N HIS A 62 14.23 27.27 12.67
CA HIS A 62 14.00 26.41 13.85
C HIS A 62 13.36 25.10 13.41
N ILE A 63 14.03 23.98 13.66
CA ILE A 63 13.53 22.64 13.36
C ILE A 63 13.03 21.98 14.64
N SER A 64 11.79 21.49 14.62
CA SER A 64 11.22 20.65 15.68
C SER A 64 10.75 19.32 15.07
N ILE A 65 11.53 18.27 15.33
CA ILE A 65 11.40 16.94 14.74
C ILE A 65 10.53 16.04 15.64
N LEU A 66 9.57 15.35 15.01
CA LEU A 66 8.84 14.22 15.56
C LEU A 66 9.30 12.93 14.86
N ASP A 67 9.84 11.98 15.63
CA ASP A 67 10.21 10.63 15.17
C ASP A 67 9.50 9.59 16.05
N ALA A 68 8.39 9.04 15.53
CA ALA A 68 7.54 8.11 16.26
C ALA A 68 7.87 6.66 15.90
N GLY A 69 8.31 5.88 16.90
CA GLY A 69 8.91 4.58 16.67
C GLY A 69 10.36 4.71 16.23
N ALA A 70 11.13 5.55 16.93
CA ALA A 70 12.45 6.01 16.51
C ALA A 70 13.49 4.89 16.39
N GLY A 71 13.27 3.73 17.02
CA GLY A 71 14.26 2.66 17.07
C GLY A 71 15.53 3.16 17.74
N VAL A 72 16.66 3.11 17.03
CA VAL A 72 17.94 3.70 17.51
C VAL A 72 18.17 5.13 17.04
N GLY A 73 17.20 5.76 16.36
CA GLY A 73 17.32 7.16 15.93
C GLY A 73 17.99 7.37 14.58
N SER A 74 18.08 6.34 13.73
CA SER A 74 18.69 6.45 12.39
C SER A 74 18.03 7.51 11.51
N LEU A 75 16.70 7.66 11.59
CA LEU A 75 15.95 8.67 10.84
C LEU A 75 16.22 10.08 11.36
N THR A 76 16.10 10.27 12.68
CA THR A 76 16.43 11.53 13.34
C THR A 76 17.86 11.97 12.98
N ALA A 77 18.86 11.11 13.16
CA ALA A 77 20.25 11.44 12.84
C ALA A 77 20.44 11.81 11.37
N ALA A 78 19.80 11.10 10.43
CA ALA A 78 19.88 11.39 9.00
C ALA A 78 19.25 12.75 8.62
N LEU A 79 18.13 13.10 9.24
CA LEU A 79 17.46 14.38 9.01
C LEU A 79 18.30 15.55 9.53
N VAL A 80 18.85 15.41 10.74
CA VAL A 80 19.74 16.41 11.35
C VAL A 80 21.04 16.57 10.56
N ALA A 81 21.65 15.47 10.14
CA ALA A 81 22.83 15.51 9.28
C ALA A 81 22.56 16.29 7.98
N ARG A 82 21.43 16.01 7.32
CA ARG A 82 21.02 16.74 6.10
C ARG A 82 20.77 18.22 6.38
N SER A 83 20.11 18.57 7.49
CA SER A 83 19.83 19.98 7.79
C SER A 83 21.12 20.78 7.95
N VAL A 84 22.12 20.23 8.63
CA VAL A 84 23.40 20.92 8.84
C VAL A 84 24.25 20.96 7.56
N GLU A 85 24.22 19.92 6.75
CA GLU A 85 25.03 19.82 5.53
C GLU A 85 24.50 20.69 4.37
N SER A 86 23.18 20.74 4.19
CA SER A 86 22.55 21.32 2.99
C SER A 86 21.70 22.57 3.26
N PHE A 87 21.47 22.91 4.52
CA PHE A 87 20.60 24.01 4.94
C PHE A 87 21.24 24.83 6.07
N THR A 88 20.51 25.81 6.59
CA THR A 88 20.98 26.72 7.66
C THR A 88 20.03 26.65 8.87
N PRO A 89 20.06 25.55 9.65
CA PRO A 89 19.26 25.44 10.86
C PRO A 89 19.76 26.44 11.92
N LEU A 90 18.82 27.14 12.56
CA LEU A 90 19.12 27.99 13.73
C LEU A 90 19.19 27.16 15.00
N THR A 91 18.22 26.26 15.16
CA THR A 91 18.15 25.30 16.27
C THR A 91 17.48 24.03 15.79
N VAL A 92 17.90 22.89 16.32
CA VAL A 92 17.25 21.61 16.04
C VAL A 92 16.79 21.00 17.35
N SER A 93 15.51 20.68 17.46
CA SER A 93 14.94 19.96 18.60
C SER A 93 14.35 18.65 18.12
N SER A 94 14.67 17.53 18.76
CA SER A 94 14.11 16.22 18.42
C SER A 94 13.27 15.66 19.57
N HIS A 95 12.05 15.25 19.25
CA HIS A 95 11.20 14.45 20.12
C HIS A 95 11.05 13.06 19.50
N THR A 96 11.57 12.07 20.21
CA THR A 96 11.57 10.67 19.77
C THR A 96 10.67 9.85 20.69
N TRP A 97 9.95 8.88 20.13
CA TRP A 97 9.17 7.91 20.91
C TRP A 97 9.67 6.50 20.61
N GLU A 98 10.03 5.76 21.66
CA GLU A 98 10.44 4.36 21.58
C GLU A 98 10.04 3.64 22.88
N LEU A 99 9.53 2.41 22.74
CA LEU A 99 8.98 1.63 23.86
C LEU A 99 9.94 0.55 24.34
N GLU A 100 10.79 0.03 23.46
CA GLU A 100 11.65 -1.10 23.79
C GLU A 100 12.92 -0.62 24.52
N PRO A 101 13.17 -1.05 25.78
CA PRO A 101 14.29 -0.54 26.58
C PRO A 101 15.66 -0.67 25.89
N VAL A 102 15.90 -1.78 25.19
CA VAL A 102 17.13 -2.00 24.43
C VAL A 102 17.29 -0.99 23.29
N LEU A 103 16.19 -0.61 22.64
CA LEU A 103 16.22 0.43 21.59
C LEU A 103 16.42 1.81 22.20
N VAL A 104 15.75 2.12 23.31
CA VAL A 104 15.90 3.40 24.04
C VAL A 104 17.34 3.66 24.45
N GLU A 105 18.06 2.65 24.97
CA GLU A 105 19.48 2.81 25.36
C GLU A 105 20.37 3.16 24.16
N ASN A 106 20.13 2.53 23.01
CA ASN A 106 20.92 2.76 21.80
C ASN A 106 20.48 4.02 21.03
N LEU A 107 19.22 4.45 21.20
CA LEU A 107 18.70 5.75 20.78
C LEU A 107 19.40 6.88 21.52
N GLU A 108 19.53 6.76 22.85
CA GLU A 108 20.28 7.72 23.69
C GLU A 108 21.71 7.89 23.16
N GLN A 109 22.42 6.80 22.88
CA GLN A 109 23.78 6.84 22.32
C GLN A 109 23.83 7.55 20.96
N SER A 110 22.87 7.25 20.08
CA SER A 110 22.83 7.86 18.74
C SER A 110 22.49 9.35 18.78
N LEU A 111 21.64 9.77 19.71
CA LEU A 111 21.31 11.19 19.89
C LEU A 111 22.44 11.98 20.55
N VAL A 112 23.27 11.36 21.40
CA VAL A 112 24.53 11.97 21.89
C VAL A 112 25.49 12.22 20.73
N LEU A 113 25.69 11.23 19.84
CA LEU A 113 26.52 11.43 18.64
C LEU A 113 25.97 12.54 17.73
N THR A 114 24.63 12.63 17.61
CA THR A 114 23.96 13.68 16.84
C THR A 114 24.15 15.05 17.47
N GLU A 115 24.10 15.12 18.80
CA GLU A 115 24.36 16.33 19.59
C GLU A 115 25.81 16.81 19.39
N ASP A 116 26.79 15.91 19.52
CA ASP A 116 28.21 16.21 19.30
C ASP A 116 28.47 16.75 17.88
N PHE A 117 27.84 16.14 16.87
CA PHE A 117 27.90 16.60 15.48
C PHE A 117 27.28 18.00 15.29
N CYS A 118 26.14 18.28 15.92
CA CYS A 118 25.54 19.61 15.84
C CYS A 118 26.44 20.66 16.51
N GLN A 119 27.03 20.32 17.66
CA GLN A 119 27.93 21.21 18.39
C GLN A 119 29.22 21.52 17.60
N SER A 120 29.80 20.53 16.91
CA SER A 120 30.99 20.75 16.07
C SER A 120 30.71 21.67 14.87
N GLU A 121 29.47 21.68 14.38
CA GLU A 121 29.00 22.54 13.28
C GLU A 121 28.30 23.82 13.78
N GLY A 122 28.36 24.12 15.09
CA GLY A 122 27.83 25.36 15.67
C GLY A 122 26.29 25.46 15.69
N THR A 123 25.58 24.35 15.58
CA THR A 123 24.12 24.27 15.64
C THR A 123 23.65 23.80 17.02
N ALA A 124 22.71 24.52 17.64
CA ALA A 124 22.14 24.09 18.92
C ALA A 124 21.20 22.90 18.72
N PHE A 125 21.40 21.83 19.48
CA PHE A 125 20.58 20.61 19.44
C PHE A 125 19.96 20.31 20.81
N ASN A 126 18.64 20.11 20.84
CA ASN A 126 17.91 19.66 22.03
C ASN A 126 17.26 18.30 21.75
N ARG A 127 17.33 17.38 22.71
CA ARG A 127 16.76 16.04 22.57
C ARG A 127 15.81 15.68 23.70
N THR A 128 14.65 15.14 23.35
CA THR A 128 13.65 14.60 24.26
C THR A 128 13.33 13.16 23.84
N ILE A 129 13.59 12.20 24.74
CA ILE A 129 13.21 10.79 24.53
C ILE A 129 11.98 10.48 25.36
N ASN A 130 10.91 10.06 24.68
CA ASN A 130 9.64 9.65 25.29
C ASN A 130 9.57 8.12 25.34
N ASN A 131 9.86 7.55 26.51
CA ASN A 131 9.81 6.10 26.74
C ASN A 131 8.42 5.62 27.17
N PHE A 132 7.41 5.91 26.35
CA PHE A 132 6.02 5.51 26.55
C PHE A 132 5.26 5.50 25.21
N ASP A 133 4.04 4.99 25.22
CA ASP A 133 3.28 4.70 24.00
C ASP A 133 2.97 5.97 23.20
N PHE A 134 3.37 5.98 21.92
CA PHE A 134 3.17 7.12 21.04
C PHE A 134 1.68 7.42 20.77
N ILE A 135 0.84 6.39 20.63
CA ILE A 135 -0.59 6.60 20.32
C ILE A 135 -1.26 7.29 21.51
N GLU A 136 -1.02 6.81 22.73
CA GLU A 136 -1.53 7.41 23.95
C GLU A 136 -1.00 8.83 24.14
N SER A 137 0.31 9.04 23.96
CA SER A 137 0.95 10.35 24.05
C SER A 137 0.38 11.36 23.05
N ALA A 138 0.28 10.96 21.78
CA ALA A 138 -0.22 11.84 20.72
C ALA A 138 -1.68 12.24 20.96
N VAL A 139 -2.53 11.30 21.38
CA VAL A 139 -3.93 11.60 21.71
C VAL A 139 -4.02 12.55 22.89
N GLN A 140 -3.20 12.37 23.93
CA GLN A 140 -3.16 13.30 25.07
C GLN A 140 -2.72 14.71 24.65
N LEU A 141 -1.70 14.82 23.79
CA LEU A 141 -1.24 16.09 23.24
C LEU A 141 -2.32 16.78 22.40
N LEU A 142 -3.02 16.04 21.54
CA LEU A 142 -4.11 16.58 20.73
C LEU A 142 -5.27 17.09 21.61
N GLN A 143 -5.67 16.31 22.61
CA GLN A 143 -6.71 16.72 23.56
C GLN A 143 -6.29 17.91 24.42
N ALA A 144 -5.00 18.01 24.76
CA ALA A 144 -4.45 19.17 25.46
C ALA A 144 -4.50 20.43 24.59
N ARG A 145 -4.12 20.33 23.31
CA ARG A 145 -4.28 21.43 22.34
C ARG A 145 -5.73 21.87 22.19
N GLU A 146 -6.68 20.94 22.11
CA GLU A 146 -8.11 21.25 22.03
C GLU A 146 -8.63 22.00 23.26
N ARG A 147 -8.05 21.75 24.45
CA ARG A 147 -8.37 22.51 25.68
C ARG A 147 -7.68 23.87 25.76
N GLY A 148 -6.78 24.17 24.83
CA GLY A 148 -5.96 25.39 24.84
C GLY A 148 -4.72 25.30 25.73
N ASP A 149 -4.31 24.09 26.13
CA ASP A 149 -3.07 23.89 26.88
C ASP A 149 -1.85 24.12 25.95
N GLU A 150 -0.78 24.68 26.48
CA GLU A 150 0.48 24.78 25.76
C GLU A 150 1.11 23.38 25.60
N THR A 151 1.45 23.03 24.37
CA THR A 151 2.04 21.70 24.05
C THR A 151 3.21 21.88 23.09
N PRO A 152 4.15 20.91 23.03
CA PRO A 152 5.19 20.91 22.02
C PRO A 152 4.60 20.98 20.61
N THR A 153 5.17 21.83 19.75
CA THR A 153 4.84 21.91 18.32
C THR A 153 5.93 21.25 17.49
N PHE A 154 5.55 20.72 16.33
CA PHE A 154 6.45 20.00 15.43
C PHE A 154 6.29 20.53 14.01
N ASN A 155 7.39 20.68 13.29
CA ASN A 155 7.37 21.16 11.90
C ASN A 155 8.05 20.20 10.91
N LYS A 156 8.68 19.14 11.43
CA LYS A 156 9.18 18.00 10.66
C LYS A 156 8.74 16.71 11.35
N ALA A 157 8.14 15.80 10.61
CA ALA A 157 7.87 14.44 11.07
C ALA A 157 8.55 13.45 10.13
N ILE A 158 9.42 12.59 10.65
CA ILE A 158 10.10 11.55 9.86
C ILE A 158 9.81 10.18 10.47
N LEU A 159 9.25 9.25 9.70
CA LEU A 159 8.73 7.99 10.27
C LEU A 159 9.09 6.74 9.45
N ASN A 160 9.47 5.69 10.17
CA ASN A 160 9.36 4.30 9.74
C ASN A 160 8.56 3.53 10.80
N PRO A 161 7.23 3.66 10.79
CA PRO A 161 6.38 3.16 11.88
C PRO A 161 6.23 1.63 11.84
N PRO A 162 5.76 0.97 12.91
CA PRO A 162 5.60 -0.48 12.94
C PRO A 162 4.44 -0.98 12.04
N TYR A 163 4.63 -2.15 11.41
CA TYR A 163 3.71 -2.73 10.42
C TYR A 163 2.87 -3.86 11.00
N LEU A 164 1.89 -3.52 11.85
CA LEU A 164 1.03 -4.51 12.52
C LEU A 164 -0.44 -4.14 12.46
N LYS A 165 -1.31 -5.12 12.18
CA LYS A 165 -2.76 -4.93 12.24
C LYS A 165 -3.23 -4.81 13.69
N ILE A 166 -4.14 -3.88 13.95
CA ILE A 166 -4.77 -3.71 15.26
C ILE A 166 -6.20 -4.22 15.24
N ALA A 167 -6.63 -4.86 16.33
CA ALA A 167 -7.97 -5.41 16.47
C ALA A 167 -9.00 -4.28 16.68
N ALA A 168 -10.20 -4.40 16.10
CA ALA A 168 -11.25 -3.36 16.16
C ALA A 168 -11.65 -2.97 17.61
N THR A 169 -11.46 -3.85 18.58
CA THR A 169 -11.77 -3.68 20.01
C THR A 169 -10.56 -3.28 20.86
N SER A 170 -9.40 -3.01 20.26
CA SER A 170 -8.16 -2.70 20.99
C SER A 170 -8.18 -1.32 21.67
N LYS A 171 -7.24 -1.08 22.61
CA LYS A 171 -7.08 0.22 23.29
C LYS A 171 -6.75 1.31 22.25
N GLU A 172 -5.84 0.99 21.34
CA GLU A 172 -5.38 1.87 20.25
C GLU A 172 -6.55 2.30 19.36
N ARG A 173 -7.42 1.36 18.95
CA ARG A 173 -8.63 1.67 18.17
C ARG A 173 -9.64 2.56 18.90
N ARG A 174 -9.68 2.54 20.23
CA ARG A 174 -10.53 3.46 21.01
C ARG A 174 -9.90 4.86 21.09
N LEU A 175 -8.60 4.94 21.34
CA LEU A 175 -7.85 6.20 21.38
C LEU A 175 -7.92 6.95 20.06
N LEU A 176 -7.68 6.27 18.94
CA LEU A 176 -7.73 6.86 17.60
C LEU A 176 -9.12 7.43 17.28
N ARG A 177 -10.18 6.70 17.63
CA ARG A 177 -11.56 7.18 17.45
C ARG A 177 -11.86 8.44 18.26
N SER A 178 -11.26 8.62 19.44
CA SER A 178 -11.46 9.84 20.22
C SER A 178 -10.89 11.11 19.59
N VAL A 179 -10.04 10.96 18.56
CA VAL A 179 -9.48 12.08 17.78
C VAL A 179 -9.88 12.00 16.29
N GLY A 180 -10.94 11.27 15.97
CA GLY A 180 -11.49 11.19 14.60
C GLY A 180 -10.71 10.30 13.62
N VAL A 181 -9.79 9.44 14.08
CA VAL A 181 -9.00 8.54 13.21
C VAL A 181 -9.57 7.13 13.19
N GLU A 182 -9.94 6.66 11.99
CA GLU A 182 -10.43 5.31 11.72
C GLU A 182 -9.44 4.54 10.83
N THR A 183 -8.64 3.65 11.41
CA THR A 183 -7.73 2.79 10.64
C THR A 183 -7.38 1.51 11.41
N GLY A 184 -6.95 0.47 10.69
CA GLY A 184 -6.70 -0.89 11.19
C GLY A 184 -5.24 -1.34 11.23
N ASN A 185 -4.27 -0.46 10.96
CA ASN A 185 -2.84 -0.81 11.01
C ASN A 185 -2.01 0.26 11.74
N LEU A 186 -1.05 -0.14 12.57
CA LEU A 186 -0.21 0.76 13.35
C LEU A 186 0.49 1.81 12.50
N TYR A 187 1.02 1.47 11.32
CA TYR A 187 1.70 2.48 10.48
C TYR A 187 0.80 3.66 10.14
N SER A 188 -0.44 3.38 9.77
CA SER A 188 -1.41 4.41 9.43
C SER A 188 -1.88 5.18 10.66
N CYS A 189 -1.86 4.57 11.85
CA CYS A 189 -2.12 5.26 13.10
C CYS A 189 -1.02 6.28 13.39
N PHE A 190 0.23 5.84 13.30
CA PHE A 190 1.41 6.64 13.60
C PHE A 190 1.51 7.84 12.66
N VAL A 191 1.36 7.60 11.35
CA VAL A 191 1.40 8.67 10.36
C VAL A 191 0.25 9.66 10.54
N ALA A 192 -0.99 9.19 10.76
CA ALA A 192 -2.14 10.08 10.97
C ALA A 192 -1.92 10.98 12.19
N LEU A 193 -1.51 10.41 13.32
CA LEU A 193 -1.26 11.17 14.55
C LEU A 193 -0.08 12.13 14.41
N ALA A 194 1.00 11.72 13.75
CA ALA A 194 2.14 12.60 13.48
C ALA A 194 1.73 13.80 12.60
N LEU A 195 0.93 13.57 11.55
CA LEU A 195 0.40 14.65 10.71
C LEU A 195 -0.51 15.59 11.51
N MET A 196 -1.37 15.06 12.37
CA MET A 196 -2.23 15.88 13.23
C MET A 196 -1.41 16.72 14.23
N LEU A 197 -0.29 16.20 14.72
CA LEU A 197 0.61 16.89 15.65
C LEU A 197 1.50 17.97 15.00
N LEU A 198 1.70 17.94 13.67
CA LEU A 198 2.42 18.99 12.95
C LEU A 198 1.70 20.34 13.03
N GLU A 199 2.47 21.42 12.97
CA GLU A 199 1.95 22.77 12.69
C GLU A 199 1.58 22.93 11.21
N ASP A 200 0.81 23.97 10.89
CA ASP A 200 0.49 24.31 9.50
C ASP A 200 1.77 24.66 8.72
N GLY A 201 1.90 24.10 7.51
CA GLY A 201 3.14 24.16 6.73
C GLY A 201 4.22 23.18 7.19
N GLY A 202 3.99 22.41 8.26
CA GLY A 202 4.86 21.33 8.67
C GLY A 202 4.94 20.21 7.63
N GLU A 203 6.10 19.55 7.54
CA GLU A 203 6.35 18.50 6.56
C GLU A 203 6.41 17.13 7.24
N LEU A 204 5.78 16.13 6.63
CA LEU A 204 5.83 14.72 7.03
C LEU A 204 6.46 13.89 5.92
N VAL A 205 7.49 13.12 6.26
CA VAL A 205 8.05 12.09 5.39
C VAL A 205 7.96 10.75 6.10
N ALA A 206 7.34 9.77 5.45
CA ALA A 206 7.23 8.43 6.02
C ALA A 206 7.48 7.35 4.98
N ILE A 207 7.99 6.21 5.44
CA ILE A 207 8.06 4.96 4.68
C ILE A 207 7.06 3.96 5.23
N THR A 208 6.13 3.50 4.38
CA THR A 208 5.07 2.56 4.79
C THR A 208 4.74 1.57 3.69
N PRO A 209 4.04 0.46 3.99
CA PRO A 209 3.55 -0.46 2.97
C PRO A 209 2.56 0.22 2.03
N ARG A 210 2.78 0.10 0.72
CA ARG A 210 1.96 0.65 -0.37
C ARG A 210 0.47 0.26 -0.33
N SER A 211 0.12 -0.76 0.45
CA SER A 211 -1.25 -1.22 0.64
C SER A 211 -2.27 -0.12 0.98
N PHE A 212 -1.86 1.00 1.59
CA PHE A 212 -2.78 2.11 1.86
C PHE A 212 -3.26 2.84 0.60
N CYS A 213 -2.54 2.74 -0.52
CA CYS A 213 -2.87 3.46 -1.76
C CYS A 213 -4.24 3.06 -2.33
N ASN A 214 -4.63 1.78 -2.20
CA ASN A 214 -5.91 1.28 -2.73
C ASN A 214 -6.68 0.36 -1.77
N GLY A 215 -6.08 -0.03 -0.64
CA GLY A 215 -6.74 -0.95 0.28
C GLY A 215 -8.03 -0.35 0.86
N PRO A 216 -9.15 -1.11 0.89
CA PRO A 216 -10.45 -0.57 1.30
C PRO A 216 -10.46 -0.13 2.78
N TYR A 217 -9.67 -0.78 3.64
CA TYR A 217 -9.54 -0.43 5.05
C TYR A 217 -8.74 0.85 5.32
N PHE A 218 -8.19 1.50 4.28
CA PHE A 218 -7.39 2.71 4.38
C PHE A 218 -8.10 3.96 3.80
N ASN A 219 -9.40 3.88 3.51
CA ASN A 219 -10.14 5.03 2.97
C ASN A 219 -10.05 6.26 3.88
N ASP A 220 -10.39 6.10 5.16
CA ASP A 220 -10.33 7.21 6.12
C ASP A 220 -8.89 7.68 6.36
N PHE A 221 -7.90 6.78 6.32
CA PHE A 221 -6.49 7.17 6.38
C PHE A 221 -6.07 8.01 5.17
N ARG A 222 -6.51 7.66 3.95
CA ARG A 222 -6.25 8.48 2.76
C ARG A 222 -6.93 9.84 2.84
N ARG A 223 -8.12 9.94 3.44
CA ARG A 223 -8.76 11.22 3.74
C ARG A 223 -7.91 12.06 4.68
N VAL A 224 -7.47 11.52 5.82
CA VAL A 224 -6.58 12.23 6.74
C VAL A 224 -5.30 12.72 6.04
N LEU A 225 -4.72 11.90 5.15
CA LEU A 225 -3.51 12.27 4.41
C LEU A 225 -3.72 13.35 3.34
N LEU A 226 -4.86 13.37 2.67
CA LEU A 226 -5.08 14.16 1.44
C LEU A 226 -6.06 15.31 1.60
N ASP A 227 -6.91 15.29 2.62
CA ASP A 227 -7.83 16.38 2.92
C ASP A 227 -7.04 17.50 3.58
N ASP A 228 -7.13 18.71 3.02
CA ASP A 228 -6.43 19.92 3.47
C ASP A 228 -4.89 19.81 3.55
N ASN A 229 -4.29 18.82 2.87
CA ASN A 229 -2.85 18.59 2.86
C ASN A 229 -2.34 18.40 1.42
N ALA A 230 -1.07 18.70 1.18
CA ALA A 230 -0.45 18.50 -0.13
C ALA A 230 0.42 17.23 -0.15
N LEU A 231 0.10 16.29 -1.02
CA LEU A 231 1.02 15.22 -1.41
C LEU A 231 2.05 15.80 -2.37
N CYS A 232 3.29 15.93 -1.90
CA CYS A 232 4.37 16.57 -2.65
C CYS A 232 5.22 15.56 -3.41
N LYS A 233 5.60 14.44 -2.75
CA LYS A 233 6.49 13.44 -3.34
C LYS A 233 6.04 12.02 -3.04
N LEU A 234 6.30 11.13 -3.99
CA LEU A 234 6.19 9.69 -3.87
C LEU A 234 7.51 9.06 -4.36
N HIS A 235 8.06 8.12 -3.61
CA HIS A 235 9.22 7.34 -4.02
C HIS A 235 8.94 5.86 -3.86
N VAL A 236 9.16 5.11 -4.93
CA VAL A 236 9.00 3.65 -4.99
C VAL A 236 10.29 2.96 -5.42
N PHE A 237 10.43 1.70 -5.00
CA PHE A 237 11.53 0.86 -5.44
C PHE A 237 11.06 -0.14 -6.51
N GLU A 238 11.79 -0.25 -7.62
CA GLU A 238 11.48 -1.21 -8.70
C GLU A 238 11.61 -2.66 -8.24
N SER A 239 12.59 -2.93 -7.37
CA SER A 239 12.92 -4.27 -6.89
C SER A 239 12.76 -4.40 -5.37
N ARG A 240 11.84 -5.28 -4.95
CA ARG A 240 11.55 -5.58 -3.52
C ARG A 240 12.75 -6.16 -2.77
N THR A 241 13.69 -6.81 -3.45
CA THR A 241 14.82 -7.52 -2.82
C THR A 241 16.00 -6.62 -2.49
N ARG A 242 16.08 -5.40 -3.04
CA ARG A 242 17.28 -4.56 -2.91
C ARG A 242 17.17 -3.42 -1.90
N ALA A 243 15.96 -2.95 -1.58
CA ALA A 243 15.78 -1.84 -0.63
C ALA A 243 16.06 -2.23 0.83
N PHE A 244 15.79 -3.50 1.18
CA PHE A 244 16.00 -4.05 2.53
C PHE A 244 16.77 -5.39 2.46
N LYS A 245 17.96 -5.40 1.86
CA LYS A 245 18.78 -6.62 1.65
C LYS A 245 19.02 -7.46 2.94
N GLY A 246 18.80 -6.91 4.13
CA GLY A 246 18.95 -7.58 5.42
C GLY A 246 17.68 -8.20 6.01
N ASP A 247 16.48 -7.83 5.55
CA ASP A 247 15.21 -8.28 6.12
C ASP A 247 14.42 -9.08 5.07
N LYS A 248 13.98 -10.30 5.40
CA LYS A 248 13.15 -11.16 4.53
C LYS A 248 11.71 -10.65 4.38
N VAL A 249 11.53 -9.34 4.23
CA VAL A 249 10.22 -8.70 4.18
C VAL A 249 9.86 -8.40 2.73
N LEU A 250 9.00 -9.24 2.16
CA LEU A 250 8.39 -9.07 0.84
C LEU A 250 7.23 -8.06 0.92
N GLN A 251 7.50 -6.79 1.26
CA GLN A 251 6.49 -5.73 1.25
C GLN A 251 6.93 -4.60 0.31
N GLU A 252 6.00 -4.12 -0.52
CA GLU A 252 6.23 -2.89 -1.30
C GLU A 252 6.11 -1.71 -0.37
N ASN A 253 7.23 -1.09 -0.05
CA ASN A 253 7.21 0.16 0.69
C ASN A 253 7.20 1.33 -0.29
N VAL A 254 6.47 2.37 0.08
CA VAL A 254 6.46 3.67 -0.58
C VAL A 254 6.92 4.69 0.45
N ILE A 255 7.83 5.57 0.02
CA ILE A 255 8.15 6.78 0.77
C ILE A 255 7.28 7.89 0.22
N PHE A 256 6.66 8.68 1.08
CA PHE A 256 5.86 9.82 0.65
C PHE A 256 6.17 11.04 1.49
N HIS A 257 6.00 12.21 0.88
CA HIS A 257 6.17 13.52 1.48
C HIS A 257 4.85 14.29 1.44
N ILE A 258 4.35 14.71 2.59
CA ILE A 258 3.15 15.51 2.78
C ILE A 258 3.53 16.84 3.41
N THR A 259 2.95 17.95 2.93
CA THR A 259 2.97 19.23 3.63
C THR A 259 1.58 19.54 4.18
N LYS A 260 1.50 19.82 5.48
CA LYS A 260 0.24 20.08 6.19
C LYS A 260 -0.34 21.43 5.81
N SER A 261 -1.67 21.50 5.64
CA SER A 261 -2.38 22.77 5.40
C SER A 261 -1.89 23.53 4.16
N GLN A 262 -1.31 22.82 3.19
CA GLN A 262 -0.82 23.37 1.93
C GLN A 262 -1.78 23.02 0.79
N ALA A 263 -2.02 23.99 -0.10
CA ALA A 263 -2.75 23.74 -1.33
C ALA A 263 -2.02 22.71 -2.22
N GLN A 264 -2.75 21.74 -2.73
CA GLN A 264 -2.20 20.67 -3.56
C GLN A 264 -1.56 21.22 -4.86
N GLY A 265 -0.30 20.86 -5.09
CA GLY A 265 0.46 21.16 -6.31
C GLY A 265 0.71 19.93 -7.19
N GLN A 266 1.77 19.97 -7.99
CA GLN A 266 2.27 18.79 -8.71
C GLN A 266 2.92 17.80 -7.74
N VAL A 267 2.94 16.52 -8.12
CA VAL A 267 3.55 15.43 -7.36
C VAL A 267 4.82 14.97 -8.07
N GLU A 268 5.95 14.99 -7.37
CA GLU A 268 7.19 14.36 -7.83
C GLU A 268 7.16 12.87 -7.53
N ILE A 269 7.28 12.03 -8.55
CA ILE A 269 7.29 10.58 -8.45
C ILE A 269 8.68 10.08 -8.83
N THR A 270 9.36 9.45 -7.88
CA THR A 270 10.69 8.89 -8.05
C THR A 270 10.64 7.36 -8.03
N SER A 271 11.30 6.73 -9.00
CA SER A 271 11.47 5.28 -9.08
C SER A 271 12.96 4.95 -9.05
N SER A 272 13.37 4.08 -8.14
CA SER A 272 14.76 3.66 -8.02
C SER A 272 14.91 2.15 -7.88
N THR A 273 16.06 1.63 -8.30
CA THR A 273 16.40 0.21 -8.14
C THR A 273 16.79 -0.14 -6.69
N CYS A 274 17.31 0.83 -5.94
CA CYS A 274 17.66 0.75 -4.52
C CYS A 274 17.72 2.15 -3.87
N ALA A 275 18.10 2.22 -2.58
CA ALA A 275 18.12 3.49 -1.83
C ALA A 275 19.29 4.41 -2.22
N ASP A 276 20.38 3.83 -2.73
CA ASP A 276 21.62 4.45 -3.18
C ASP A 276 21.74 4.50 -4.71
N ASP A 277 20.60 4.41 -5.42
CA ASP A 277 20.57 4.48 -6.88
C ASP A 277 21.15 5.82 -7.39
N PRO A 278 22.21 5.81 -8.21
CA PRO A 278 22.80 7.02 -8.74
C PRO A 278 21.94 7.71 -9.81
N GLU A 279 21.03 6.98 -10.45
CA GLU A 279 20.24 7.46 -11.60
C GLU A 279 18.74 7.10 -11.44
N PRO A 280 18.06 7.63 -10.40
CA PRO A 280 16.65 7.38 -10.23
C PRO A 280 15.84 8.04 -11.36
N GLN A 281 14.76 7.39 -11.79
CA GLN A 281 13.80 8.01 -12.70
C GLN A 281 12.89 8.96 -11.92
N VAL A 282 12.76 10.19 -12.40
CA VAL A 282 11.92 11.23 -11.79
C VAL A 282 10.88 11.69 -12.79
N ARG A 283 9.62 11.76 -12.34
CA ARG A 283 8.48 12.24 -13.12
C ARG A 283 7.68 13.24 -12.29
N ILE A 284 7.36 14.39 -12.88
CA ILE A 284 6.44 15.37 -12.28
C ILE A 284 5.05 15.15 -12.86
N ALA A 285 4.08 14.85 -11.99
CA ALA A 285 2.71 14.54 -12.39
C ALA A 285 1.71 15.56 -11.84
N ASN A 286 0.61 15.81 -12.56
CA ASN A 286 -0.52 16.52 -11.98
C ASN A 286 -1.15 15.66 -10.88
N PHE A 287 -1.59 16.26 -9.78
CA PHE A 287 -2.22 15.51 -8.69
C PHE A 287 -3.42 14.68 -9.15
N ASN A 288 -4.22 15.18 -10.10
CA ASN A 288 -5.39 14.46 -10.64
C ASN A 288 -5.02 13.17 -11.39
N GLU A 289 -3.77 13.01 -11.84
CA GLU A 289 -3.26 11.76 -12.40
C GLU A 289 -2.86 10.76 -11.30
N VAL A 290 -2.47 11.27 -10.13
CA VAL A 290 -2.10 10.47 -8.96
C VAL A 290 -3.34 10.07 -8.16
N VAL A 291 -4.30 10.97 -7.97
CA VAL A 291 -5.56 10.75 -7.29
C VAL A 291 -6.69 11.23 -8.18
N ASN A 292 -7.47 10.30 -8.72
CA ASN A 292 -8.57 10.66 -9.61
C ASN A 292 -9.68 11.39 -8.82
N PRO A 293 -10.05 12.63 -9.20
CA PRO A 293 -11.08 13.39 -8.48
C PRO A 293 -12.47 12.74 -8.50
N ASN A 294 -12.73 11.85 -9.47
CA ASN A 294 -14.00 11.13 -9.58
C ASN A 294 -14.01 9.82 -8.77
N ASN A 295 -12.91 9.45 -8.12
CA ASN A 295 -12.85 8.29 -7.25
C ASN A 295 -13.10 8.72 -5.79
N PRO A 296 -14.27 8.39 -5.20
CA PRO A 296 -14.61 8.80 -3.83
C PRO A 296 -13.72 8.15 -2.75
N ASP A 297 -13.05 7.05 -3.09
CA ASP A 297 -12.12 6.35 -2.20
C ASP A 297 -10.68 6.88 -2.30
N LYS A 298 -10.44 7.90 -3.15
CA LYS A 298 -9.15 8.60 -3.31
C LYS A 298 -7.95 7.68 -3.51
N PHE A 299 -8.08 6.68 -4.38
CA PHE A 299 -6.97 5.77 -4.68
C PHE A 299 -5.74 6.54 -5.19
N ILE A 300 -4.56 6.14 -4.73
CA ILE A 300 -3.28 6.73 -5.11
C ILE A 300 -2.64 5.84 -6.18
N HIS A 301 -2.61 6.33 -7.41
CA HIS A 301 -1.98 5.72 -8.57
C HIS A 301 -0.52 6.19 -8.63
N ILE A 302 0.42 5.24 -8.57
CA ILE A 302 1.85 5.55 -8.68
C ILE A 302 2.31 5.18 -10.09
N VAL A 303 2.38 6.19 -10.95
CA VAL A 303 2.75 6.08 -12.36
C VAL A 303 4.16 6.62 -12.54
N THR A 304 5.12 5.72 -12.74
CA THR A 304 6.56 6.06 -12.66
C THR A 304 7.16 6.54 -13.98
N ASN A 305 6.49 6.33 -15.12
CA ASN A 305 6.98 6.76 -16.43
C ASN A 305 5.85 7.07 -17.41
N ASP A 306 6.20 7.66 -18.56
CA ASP A 306 5.22 8.14 -19.54
C ASP A 306 4.47 7.02 -20.26
N ILE A 307 5.08 5.84 -20.43
CA ILE A 307 4.40 4.67 -21.00
C ILE A 307 3.26 4.25 -20.07
N GLN A 308 3.53 4.16 -18.77
CA GLN A 308 2.50 3.88 -17.77
C GLN A 308 1.42 4.98 -17.75
N ALA A 309 1.80 6.26 -17.93
CA ALA A 309 0.84 7.36 -17.99
C ALA A 309 -0.09 7.26 -19.20
N GLN A 310 0.43 6.87 -20.36
CA GLN A 310 -0.38 6.62 -21.56
C GLN A 310 -1.36 5.46 -21.35
N ILE A 311 -0.91 4.38 -20.72
CA ILE A 311 -1.77 3.25 -20.33
C ILE A 311 -2.87 3.72 -19.36
N ALA A 312 -2.51 4.52 -18.35
CA ALA A 312 -3.46 5.07 -17.39
C ALA A 312 -4.54 5.92 -18.05
N LYS A 313 -4.13 6.77 -19.00
CA LYS A 313 -5.04 7.61 -19.77
C LYS A 313 -5.96 6.78 -20.67
N ARG A 314 -5.44 5.75 -21.33
CA ARG A 314 -6.22 4.87 -22.21
C ARG A 314 -7.25 4.06 -21.43
N ILE A 315 -6.79 3.30 -20.44
CA ILE A 315 -7.65 2.38 -19.68
C ILE A 315 -8.53 3.16 -18.70
N GLY A 316 -7.98 4.11 -17.94
CA GLY A 316 -8.76 4.98 -17.05
C GLY A 316 -9.71 5.93 -17.78
N GLY A 317 -9.52 6.15 -19.08
CA GLY A 317 -10.40 6.94 -19.95
C GLY A 317 -11.54 6.13 -20.59
N MET A 318 -11.63 4.83 -20.34
CA MET A 318 -12.69 4.00 -20.90
C MET A 318 -14.09 4.46 -20.43
N PRO A 319 -15.11 4.39 -21.31
CA PRO A 319 -16.35 5.14 -21.13
C PRO A 319 -17.26 4.60 -20.03
N CYS A 320 -17.13 3.34 -19.62
CA CYS A 320 -18.09 2.69 -18.73
C CYS A 320 -17.48 2.26 -17.39
N SER A 321 -18.25 2.40 -16.32
CA SER A 321 -18.11 1.63 -15.07
C SER A 321 -18.84 0.29 -15.21
N LEU A 322 -18.74 -0.58 -14.20
CA LEU A 322 -19.59 -1.76 -14.13
C LEU A 322 -21.09 -1.41 -14.04
N GLU A 323 -21.43 -0.32 -13.35
CA GLU A 323 -22.81 0.17 -13.24
C GLU A 323 -23.35 0.63 -14.60
N ASP A 324 -22.57 1.37 -15.39
CA ASP A 324 -22.92 1.77 -16.76
C ASP A 324 -23.17 0.56 -17.68
N LEU A 325 -22.54 -0.59 -17.38
CA LEU A 325 -22.71 -1.86 -18.09
C LEU A 325 -23.85 -2.72 -17.53
N GLY A 326 -24.52 -2.30 -16.45
CA GLY A 326 -25.57 -3.07 -15.79
C GLY A 326 -25.07 -4.34 -15.06
N ILE A 327 -23.78 -4.40 -14.73
CA ILE A 327 -23.16 -5.56 -14.07
C ILE A 327 -22.45 -5.15 -12.77
N ASN A 328 -22.00 -6.13 -12.00
CA ASN A 328 -21.18 -5.92 -10.83
C ASN A 328 -20.16 -7.06 -10.65
N ALA A 329 -19.12 -6.80 -9.86
CA ALA A 329 -18.17 -7.81 -9.40
C ALA A 329 -18.40 -8.10 -7.92
N SER A 330 -18.44 -9.38 -7.55
CA SER A 330 -18.61 -9.84 -6.18
C SER A 330 -17.58 -10.89 -5.81
N THR A 331 -17.26 -10.99 -4.53
CA THR A 331 -16.47 -12.10 -4.01
C THR A 331 -17.33 -13.36 -3.93
N GLY A 332 -16.76 -14.52 -4.25
CA GLY A 332 -17.43 -15.81 -4.11
C GLY A 332 -18.07 -15.98 -2.73
N LYS A 333 -19.31 -16.48 -2.69
CA LYS A 333 -20.13 -16.51 -1.48
C LYS A 333 -19.80 -17.69 -0.56
N VAL A 334 -19.16 -18.74 -1.08
CA VAL A 334 -18.82 -19.94 -0.32
C VAL A 334 -17.53 -19.71 0.46
N VAL A 335 -17.60 -19.83 1.79
CA VAL A 335 -16.44 -19.68 2.68
C VAL A 335 -16.08 -21.05 3.24
N ASP A 336 -15.08 -21.70 2.65
CA ASP A 336 -14.78 -23.13 2.84
C ASP A 336 -14.71 -23.56 4.32
N PHE A 337 -13.98 -22.81 5.15
CA PHE A 337 -13.82 -23.13 6.57
C PHE A 337 -15.09 -22.96 7.41
N ARG A 338 -16.09 -22.21 6.93
CA ARG A 338 -17.40 -22.03 7.58
C ARG A 338 -18.43 -23.07 7.13
N THR A 339 -18.18 -23.76 6.02
CA THR A 339 -19.13 -24.71 5.41
C THR A 339 -18.58 -26.13 5.29
N ARG A 340 -17.61 -26.50 6.14
CA ARG A 340 -16.86 -27.77 6.05
C ARG A 340 -17.74 -29.00 5.92
N ASP A 341 -18.82 -29.08 6.70
CA ASP A 341 -19.73 -30.24 6.72
C ASP A 341 -20.49 -30.43 5.39
N ASN A 342 -20.58 -29.37 4.58
CA ASN A 342 -21.24 -29.39 3.27
C ASN A 342 -20.25 -29.59 2.12
N LEU A 343 -18.93 -29.59 2.35
CA LEU A 343 -17.96 -29.79 1.29
C LEU A 343 -17.95 -31.26 0.84
N ARG A 344 -17.80 -31.49 -0.46
CA ARG A 344 -17.71 -32.82 -1.08
C ARG A 344 -16.48 -32.88 -1.96
N GLN A 345 -15.64 -33.88 -1.71
CA GLN A 345 -14.39 -34.03 -2.45
C GLN A 345 -14.66 -34.28 -3.93
N GLU A 346 -15.63 -35.16 -4.22
CA GLU A 346 -16.08 -35.50 -5.56
C GLU A 346 -17.53 -35.04 -5.79
N PRO A 347 -17.95 -34.80 -7.05
CA PRO A 347 -19.35 -34.58 -7.38
C PRO A 347 -20.22 -35.78 -6.99
N GLU A 348 -21.36 -35.51 -6.37
CA GLU A 348 -22.34 -36.52 -5.97
C GLU A 348 -23.77 -36.03 -6.24
N GLU A 349 -24.74 -36.95 -6.23
CA GLU A 349 -26.15 -36.61 -6.43
C GLU A 349 -26.64 -35.62 -5.35
N GLY A 350 -27.32 -34.55 -5.77
CA GLY A 350 -27.81 -33.49 -4.88
C GLY A 350 -26.75 -32.47 -4.42
N ALA A 351 -25.48 -32.64 -4.79
CA ALA A 351 -24.46 -31.62 -4.64
C ALA A 351 -24.38 -30.73 -5.89
N VAL A 352 -23.87 -29.52 -5.71
CA VAL A 352 -23.61 -28.56 -6.80
C VAL A 352 -22.12 -28.34 -6.97
N PRO A 353 -21.67 -27.93 -8.17
CA PRO A 353 -20.28 -27.62 -8.42
C PRO A 353 -19.76 -26.50 -7.52
N LEU A 354 -18.54 -26.64 -7.03
CA LEU A 354 -17.84 -25.65 -6.23
C LEU A 354 -16.53 -25.27 -6.91
N ILE A 355 -16.43 -24.02 -7.35
CA ILE A 355 -15.27 -23.55 -8.12
C ILE A 355 -14.29 -22.81 -7.22
N PHE A 356 -13.04 -23.27 -7.22
CA PHE A 356 -11.90 -22.68 -6.54
C PHE A 356 -10.90 -22.08 -7.55
N PRO A 357 -9.97 -21.21 -7.12
CA PRO A 357 -8.87 -20.73 -7.96
C PRO A 357 -7.97 -21.84 -8.56
N VAL A 358 -7.95 -23.04 -7.96
CA VAL A 358 -7.17 -24.18 -8.46
C VAL A 358 -7.76 -24.75 -9.77
N HIS A 359 -9.06 -24.55 -10.01
CA HIS A 359 -9.75 -24.99 -11.23
C HIS A 359 -9.52 -24.05 -12.42
N PHE A 360 -8.78 -22.95 -12.23
CA PHE A 360 -8.52 -21.99 -13.31
C PHE A 360 -7.35 -22.49 -14.15
N THR A 361 -7.64 -22.88 -15.39
CA THR A 361 -6.65 -23.43 -16.33
C THR A 361 -6.77 -22.68 -17.66
N ASP A 362 -5.69 -22.06 -18.14
CA ASP A 362 -5.58 -21.40 -19.46
C ASP A 362 -6.78 -20.51 -19.85
N GLY A 363 -7.23 -19.67 -18.91
CA GLY A 363 -8.35 -18.76 -19.11
C GLY A 363 -9.73 -19.43 -19.12
N GLY A 364 -9.82 -20.75 -18.94
CA GLY A 364 -11.06 -21.49 -18.71
C GLY A 364 -11.17 -22.01 -17.27
N ILE A 365 -12.16 -22.88 -17.06
CA ILE A 365 -12.36 -23.63 -15.82
C ILE A 365 -12.32 -25.13 -16.14
N GLU A 366 -11.43 -25.84 -15.47
CA GLU A 366 -11.36 -27.30 -15.49
C GLU A 366 -11.96 -27.83 -14.20
N TRP A 367 -13.11 -28.49 -14.31
CA TRP A 367 -13.86 -29.01 -13.19
C TRP A 367 -14.67 -30.25 -13.62
N PRO A 368 -14.74 -31.31 -12.81
CA PRO A 368 -13.97 -31.51 -11.57
C PRO A 368 -12.48 -31.78 -11.86
N GLN A 369 -11.63 -31.60 -10.85
CA GLN A 369 -10.22 -32.02 -10.90
C GLN A 369 -9.96 -33.16 -9.92
N GLU A 370 -9.24 -34.18 -10.39
CA GLU A 370 -8.80 -35.30 -9.56
C GLU A 370 -7.50 -34.94 -8.81
N ASN A 371 -7.24 -35.60 -7.69
CA ASN A 371 -5.98 -35.50 -6.92
C ASN A 371 -5.64 -34.11 -6.34
N ILE A 372 -6.61 -33.20 -6.25
CA ILE A 372 -6.45 -31.91 -5.57
C ILE A 372 -6.89 -31.99 -4.11
N LYS A 373 -6.28 -31.17 -3.24
CA LYS A 373 -6.67 -31.07 -1.81
C LYS A 373 -7.99 -30.32 -1.59
N LYS A 374 -8.49 -29.63 -2.63
CA LYS A 374 -9.70 -28.81 -2.54
C LYS A 374 -10.90 -29.63 -3.00
N PRO A 375 -12.08 -29.44 -2.37
CA PRO A 375 -13.28 -30.17 -2.75
C PRO A 375 -13.81 -29.69 -4.09
N ASN A 376 -14.41 -30.60 -4.87
CA ASN A 376 -15.05 -30.25 -6.14
C ASN A 376 -16.51 -29.81 -5.97
N ALA A 377 -17.22 -30.19 -4.90
CA ALA A 377 -18.65 -29.93 -4.80
C ALA A 377 -19.09 -29.42 -3.42
N LEU A 378 -20.29 -28.85 -3.38
CA LEU A 378 -20.97 -28.36 -2.18
C LEU A 378 -22.36 -28.99 -2.10
N ALA A 379 -22.70 -29.62 -0.98
CA ALA A 379 -24.05 -30.13 -0.74
C ALA A 379 -25.07 -28.98 -0.79
N ARG A 380 -26.17 -29.15 -1.55
CA ARG A 380 -27.24 -28.16 -1.65
C ARG A 380 -28.29 -28.42 -0.57
N ASN A 381 -28.45 -27.48 0.36
CA ASN A 381 -29.43 -27.54 1.44
C ASN A 381 -29.75 -26.13 1.96
N GLU A 382 -30.63 -26.02 2.95
CA GLU A 382 -31.06 -24.72 3.52
C GLU A 382 -29.90 -23.82 3.98
N SER A 383 -28.78 -24.41 4.43
CA SER A 383 -27.62 -23.66 4.92
C SER A 383 -26.70 -23.14 3.80
N THR A 384 -26.70 -23.79 2.64
CA THR A 384 -25.83 -23.48 1.50
C THR A 384 -26.54 -22.76 0.36
N GLU A 385 -27.86 -22.84 0.26
CA GLU A 385 -28.65 -22.30 -0.85
C GLU A 385 -28.34 -20.81 -1.14
N LYS A 386 -28.23 -19.98 -0.09
CA LYS A 386 -27.94 -18.54 -0.23
C LYS A 386 -26.53 -18.23 -0.73
N GLN A 387 -25.64 -19.22 -0.74
CA GLN A 387 -24.25 -19.10 -1.21
C GLN A 387 -24.11 -19.48 -2.69
N LEU A 388 -25.19 -19.98 -3.30
CA LEU A 388 -25.19 -20.39 -4.69
C LEU A 388 -25.60 -19.22 -5.59
N VAL A 389 -25.31 -19.38 -6.87
CA VAL A 389 -25.81 -18.54 -7.96
C VAL A 389 -26.35 -19.44 -9.08
N PRO A 390 -27.29 -18.95 -9.90
CA PRO A 390 -27.79 -19.70 -11.06
C PRO A 390 -26.65 -20.10 -11.99
N ASN A 391 -26.72 -21.30 -12.56
CA ASN A 391 -25.75 -21.75 -13.55
C ASN A 391 -25.91 -20.93 -14.86
N GLY A 392 -24.79 -20.55 -15.48
CA GLY A 392 -24.75 -19.69 -16.65
C GLY A 392 -23.35 -19.17 -16.93
N HIS A 393 -23.21 -18.16 -17.79
CA HIS A 393 -21.91 -17.58 -18.11
C HIS A 393 -21.46 -16.59 -17.03
N TYR A 394 -20.23 -16.75 -16.54
CA TYR A 394 -19.61 -15.82 -15.59
C TYR A 394 -18.14 -15.61 -15.97
N VAL A 395 -17.63 -14.41 -15.71
CA VAL A 395 -16.18 -14.18 -15.68
C VAL A 395 -15.71 -14.26 -14.23
N LEU A 396 -14.82 -15.20 -13.93
CA LEU A 396 -14.23 -15.38 -12.61
C LEU A 396 -12.82 -14.80 -12.57
N THR A 397 -12.38 -14.24 -11.44
CA THR A 397 -10.98 -13.82 -11.25
C THR A 397 -10.39 -14.41 -9.98
N LYS A 398 -9.11 -14.74 -9.97
CA LYS A 398 -8.39 -15.07 -8.72
C LYS A 398 -8.34 -13.82 -7.83
N ARG A 399 -8.55 -13.97 -6.52
CA ARG A 399 -8.40 -12.87 -5.53
C ARG A 399 -7.00 -12.74 -4.97
N LEU A 400 -6.13 -13.71 -5.21
CA LEU A 400 -4.76 -13.71 -4.74
C LEU A 400 -3.85 -13.84 -5.96
N SER A 401 -3.02 -12.84 -6.16
CA SER A 401 -1.94 -12.83 -7.15
C SER A 401 -0.80 -11.98 -6.61
N ALA A 402 0.40 -12.56 -6.55
CA ALA A 402 1.61 -11.82 -6.24
C ALA A 402 1.96 -10.88 -7.41
N LYS A 403 2.79 -9.85 -7.16
CA LYS A 403 3.20 -8.94 -8.26
C LYS A 403 4.22 -9.60 -9.18
N GLU A 404 4.97 -10.55 -8.64
CA GLU A 404 5.96 -11.36 -9.34
C GLU A 404 5.31 -12.35 -10.30
N GLU A 405 4.02 -12.65 -10.13
CA GLU A 405 3.27 -13.40 -11.12
C GLU A 405 3.20 -12.60 -12.42
N SER A 406 3.20 -13.31 -13.55
CA SER A 406 3.10 -12.72 -14.88
C SER A 406 1.89 -11.79 -15.02
N ARG A 407 0.82 -12.06 -14.24
CA ARG A 407 -0.42 -11.29 -14.24
C ARG A 407 -0.97 -11.09 -12.83
N ARG A 408 -1.51 -9.90 -12.58
CA ARG A 408 -2.33 -9.61 -11.39
C ARG A 408 -3.76 -10.06 -11.60
N ILE A 409 -4.36 -9.72 -12.75
CA ILE A 409 -5.70 -10.15 -13.10
C ILE A 409 -5.59 -11.48 -13.85
N VAL A 410 -6.00 -12.55 -13.19
CA VAL A 410 -6.12 -13.88 -13.79
C VAL A 410 -7.60 -14.19 -13.90
N ALA A 411 -8.17 -13.94 -15.08
CA ALA A 411 -9.58 -14.15 -15.35
C ALA A 411 -9.83 -15.47 -16.09
N SER A 412 -10.86 -16.20 -15.69
CA SER A 412 -11.31 -17.43 -16.32
C SER A 412 -12.78 -17.32 -16.71
N LEU A 413 -13.13 -17.83 -17.88
CA LEU A 413 -14.51 -17.91 -18.34
C LEU A 413 -15.14 -19.19 -17.79
N TYR A 414 -16.20 -19.03 -17.01
CA TYR A 414 -17.08 -20.11 -16.59
C TYR A 414 -18.29 -20.15 -17.52
N THR A 415 -18.64 -21.35 -17.99
CA THR A 415 -19.78 -21.57 -18.89
C THR A 415 -20.69 -22.64 -18.32
N PRO A 416 -21.99 -22.63 -18.63
CA PRO A 416 -22.95 -23.52 -18.01
C PRO A 416 -22.67 -25.00 -18.29
N GLU A 417 -21.98 -25.33 -19.38
CA GLU A 417 -21.64 -26.72 -19.75
C GLU A 417 -20.61 -27.36 -18.81
N ILE A 418 -19.85 -26.54 -18.07
CA ILE A 418 -18.87 -27.01 -17.06
C ILE A 418 -19.62 -27.68 -15.89
N ALA A 419 -20.86 -27.26 -15.63
CA ALA A 419 -21.69 -27.74 -14.56
C ALA A 419 -22.97 -28.40 -15.11
N GLY A 420 -23.18 -29.69 -14.85
CA GLY A 420 -24.42 -30.37 -15.27
C GLY A 420 -25.71 -29.93 -14.53
N GLY A 421 -25.65 -28.96 -13.61
CA GLY A 421 -26.75 -28.56 -12.71
C GLY A 421 -27.31 -27.16 -12.97
N ASP A 422 -28.32 -26.77 -12.19
CA ASP A 422 -29.01 -25.47 -12.26
C ASP A 422 -28.35 -24.36 -11.43
N MET A 423 -27.47 -24.72 -10.49
CA MET A 423 -26.79 -23.82 -9.57
C MET A 423 -25.30 -24.14 -9.46
N VAL A 424 -24.50 -23.14 -9.08
CA VAL A 424 -23.06 -23.25 -8.84
C VAL A 424 -22.63 -22.45 -7.61
N GLY A 425 -21.62 -22.95 -6.90
CA GLY A 425 -20.93 -22.25 -5.83
C GLY A 425 -19.59 -21.69 -6.29
N PHE A 426 -19.31 -20.43 -5.98
CA PHE A 426 -17.99 -19.82 -6.16
C PHE A 426 -17.33 -19.59 -4.79
N GLU A 427 -16.11 -20.10 -4.60
CA GLU A 427 -15.39 -19.95 -3.33
C GLU A 427 -14.81 -18.55 -3.16
N ASN A 428 -14.70 -18.11 -1.91
CA ASN A 428 -14.39 -16.73 -1.56
C ASN A 428 -12.97 -16.26 -1.90
N LYS A 429 -12.08 -17.07 -2.48
CA LYS A 429 -10.81 -16.62 -3.10
C LYS A 429 -10.96 -16.37 -4.59
N THR A 430 -12.17 -16.42 -5.11
CA THR A 430 -12.56 -15.95 -6.44
C THR A 430 -13.38 -14.66 -6.31
N ASN A 431 -13.30 -13.80 -7.31
CA ASN A 431 -14.38 -12.87 -7.63
C ASN A 431 -15.13 -13.38 -8.86
N TYR A 432 -16.37 -12.94 -9.05
CA TYR A 432 -17.18 -13.23 -10.22
C TYR A 432 -17.94 -11.98 -10.67
N PHE A 433 -18.06 -11.81 -11.98
CA PHE A 433 -18.86 -10.75 -12.59
C PHE A 433 -20.27 -11.25 -12.91
N HIS A 434 -21.30 -10.48 -12.58
CA HIS A 434 -22.70 -10.88 -12.67
C HIS A 434 -23.62 -9.69 -12.97
N ALA A 435 -24.81 -9.96 -13.52
CA ALA A 435 -25.88 -8.98 -13.70
C ALA A 435 -26.84 -9.06 -12.50
N ASN A 436 -26.59 -8.30 -11.43
CA ASN A 436 -27.42 -8.31 -10.20
C ASN A 436 -27.66 -9.69 -9.53
N GLY A 437 -26.75 -10.63 -9.74
CA GLY A 437 -26.81 -11.99 -9.18
C GLY A 437 -27.09 -13.04 -10.25
N GLU A 438 -27.51 -12.60 -11.44
CA GLU A 438 -27.77 -13.43 -12.60
C GLU A 438 -26.53 -13.61 -13.48
N PRO A 439 -26.49 -14.68 -14.31
CA PRO A 439 -25.46 -14.87 -15.32
C PRO A 439 -25.38 -13.73 -16.35
N LEU A 440 -24.24 -13.68 -17.04
CA LEU A 440 -24.00 -12.75 -18.13
C LEU A 440 -24.42 -13.35 -19.48
N GLU A 441 -24.65 -12.49 -20.47
CA GLU A 441 -24.78 -12.92 -21.87
C GLU A 441 -23.45 -13.44 -22.41
N ARG A 442 -23.50 -14.50 -23.22
CA ARG A 442 -22.31 -15.28 -23.63
C ARG A 442 -21.20 -14.44 -24.26
N ASP A 443 -21.51 -13.70 -25.33
CA ASP A 443 -20.51 -12.92 -26.06
C ASP A 443 -20.00 -11.75 -25.22
N PHE A 444 -20.87 -11.15 -24.41
CA PHE A 444 -20.48 -10.10 -23.47
C PHE A 444 -19.50 -10.63 -22.42
N ALA A 445 -19.77 -11.79 -21.81
CA ALA A 445 -18.90 -12.44 -20.85
C ALA A 445 -17.53 -12.77 -21.47
N LYS A 446 -17.53 -13.28 -22.70
CA LYS A 446 -16.31 -13.60 -23.44
C LYS A 446 -15.48 -12.35 -23.76
N GLY A 447 -16.13 -11.24 -24.13
CA GLY A 447 -15.46 -9.96 -24.32
C GLY A 447 -14.85 -9.39 -23.05
N LEU A 448 -15.62 -9.40 -21.95
CA LEU A 448 -15.14 -8.96 -20.64
C LEU A 448 -13.94 -9.79 -20.17
N TRP A 449 -14.01 -11.11 -20.37
CA TRP A 449 -12.91 -12.03 -20.09
C TRP A 449 -11.64 -11.70 -20.89
N ALA A 450 -11.75 -11.45 -22.20
CA ALA A 450 -10.61 -11.06 -23.04
C ALA A 450 -10.02 -9.72 -22.60
N TYR A 451 -10.87 -8.72 -22.34
CA TYR A 451 -10.43 -7.40 -21.87
C TYR A 451 -9.65 -7.48 -20.55
N LEU A 452 -10.19 -8.19 -19.55
CA LEU A 452 -9.54 -8.39 -18.25
C LEU A 452 -8.24 -9.19 -18.37
N ASN A 453 -8.14 -10.05 -19.38
CA ASN A 453 -6.93 -10.79 -19.71
C ASN A 453 -6.04 -10.06 -20.74
N SER A 454 -6.15 -8.75 -20.93
CA SER A 454 -5.18 -8.01 -21.74
C SER A 454 -4.00 -7.49 -20.91
N THR A 455 -2.82 -7.44 -21.53
CA THR A 455 -1.60 -6.95 -20.90
C THR A 455 -1.72 -5.49 -20.50
N VAL A 456 -2.42 -4.67 -21.30
CA VAL A 456 -2.63 -3.25 -21.02
C VAL A 456 -3.49 -3.02 -19.77
N VAL A 457 -4.54 -3.84 -19.56
CA VAL A 457 -5.38 -3.76 -18.36
C VAL A 457 -4.61 -4.25 -17.13
N ASP A 458 -3.81 -5.31 -17.26
CA ASP A 458 -2.95 -5.79 -16.17
C ASP A 458 -1.90 -4.74 -15.75
N GLN A 459 -1.25 -4.10 -16.73
CA GLN A 459 -0.31 -3.00 -16.50
C GLN A 459 -0.97 -1.82 -15.80
N TYR A 460 -2.19 -1.43 -16.20
CA TYR A 460 -2.96 -0.40 -15.51
C TYR A 460 -3.30 -0.79 -14.07
N PHE A 461 -3.77 -2.02 -13.85
CA PHE A 461 -4.15 -2.52 -12.53
C PHE A 461 -2.97 -2.48 -11.54
N ARG A 462 -1.75 -2.78 -12.00
CA ARG A 462 -0.51 -2.72 -11.20
C ARG A 462 -0.14 -1.31 -10.72
N GLN A 463 -0.67 -0.25 -11.34
CA GLN A 463 -0.35 1.14 -10.99
C GLN A 463 -0.99 1.58 -9.66
N PHE A 464 -2.14 1.01 -9.29
CA PHE A 464 -2.80 1.32 -8.03
C PHE A 464 -2.88 0.13 -7.08
N ASN A 465 -2.86 -1.11 -7.57
CA ASN A 465 -2.95 -2.28 -6.69
C ASN A 465 -1.61 -2.58 -6.00
N GLY A 466 -1.45 -2.07 -4.78
CA GLY A 466 -0.23 -2.17 -3.95
C GLY A 466 -0.18 -3.36 -2.99
N HIS A 467 -1.06 -4.35 -3.14
CA HIS A 467 -1.16 -5.50 -2.23
C HIS A 467 -1.37 -6.81 -3.00
N THR A 468 -1.20 -7.98 -2.37
CA THR A 468 -1.35 -9.30 -3.05
C THR A 468 -2.78 -9.68 -3.39
N GLN A 469 -3.77 -8.91 -2.94
CA GLN A 469 -5.18 -9.18 -3.21
C GLN A 469 -5.66 -8.47 -4.48
N VAL A 470 -6.61 -9.10 -5.19
CA VAL A 470 -7.46 -8.48 -6.21
C VAL A 470 -8.86 -8.43 -5.63
N ASN A 471 -9.25 -7.30 -5.08
CA ASN A 471 -10.55 -7.14 -4.43
C ASN A 471 -11.62 -6.80 -5.47
N ALA A 472 -12.88 -7.16 -5.18
CA ALA A 472 -14.02 -6.76 -6.01
C ALA A 472 -14.12 -5.23 -6.15
N THR A 473 -13.71 -4.47 -5.12
CA THR A 473 -13.62 -3.00 -5.19
C THR A 473 -12.58 -2.53 -6.19
N ASP A 474 -11.43 -3.19 -6.29
CA ASP A 474 -10.40 -2.84 -7.28
C ASP A 474 -10.95 -3.02 -8.71
N LEU A 475 -11.73 -4.09 -8.93
CA LEU A 475 -12.39 -4.37 -10.21
C LEU A 475 -13.50 -3.34 -10.50
N ARG A 476 -14.30 -2.92 -9.52
CA ARG A 476 -15.33 -1.88 -9.71
C ARG A 476 -14.76 -0.51 -10.07
N VAL A 477 -13.54 -0.21 -9.62
CA VAL A 477 -12.85 1.05 -9.92
C VAL A 477 -12.27 1.07 -11.34
N LEU A 478 -12.05 -0.09 -11.96
CA LEU A 478 -11.64 -0.16 -13.36
C LEU A 478 -12.70 0.49 -14.26
N ARG A 479 -12.22 1.08 -15.35
CA ARG A 479 -13.07 1.52 -16.45
C ARG A 479 -13.04 0.48 -17.56
N TYR A 480 -14.15 0.40 -18.27
CA TYR A 480 -14.46 -0.65 -19.22
C TYR A 480 -14.93 -0.05 -20.55
N PRO A 481 -14.69 -0.76 -21.67
CA PRO A 481 -15.31 -0.45 -22.95
C PRO A 481 -16.85 -0.52 -22.85
N THR A 482 -17.53 0.01 -23.86
CA THR A 482 -18.99 -0.10 -23.97
C THR A 482 -19.43 -1.56 -24.11
N ALA A 483 -20.69 -1.86 -23.76
CA ALA A 483 -21.25 -3.21 -23.91
C ALA A 483 -21.14 -3.73 -25.36
N ASP A 484 -21.43 -2.89 -26.35
CA ASP A 484 -21.31 -3.25 -27.77
C ASP A 484 -19.87 -3.59 -28.18
N THR A 485 -18.88 -2.87 -27.63
CA THR A 485 -17.47 -3.18 -27.88
C THR A 485 -17.06 -4.49 -27.21
N LEU A 486 -17.52 -4.75 -25.98
CA LEU A 486 -17.28 -6.02 -25.31
C LEU A 486 -17.90 -7.20 -26.08
N VAL A 487 -19.15 -7.08 -26.56
CA VAL A 487 -19.79 -8.12 -27.38
C VAL A 487 -19.00 -8.40 -28.65
N ARG A 488 -18.58 -7.35 -29.39
CA ARG A 488 -17.74 -7.51 -30.59
C ARG A 488 -16.40 -8.17 -30.29
N LEU A 489 -15.75 -7.79 -29.19
CA LEU A 489 -14.52 -8.42 -28.73
C LEU A 489 -14.73 -9.91 -28.42
N GLY A 490 -15.84 -10.25 -27.76
CA GLY A 490 -16.21 -11.63 -27.46
C GLY A 490 -16.46 -12.48 -28.72
N GLN A 491 -17.04 -11.88 -29.75
CA GLN A 491 -17.26 -12.54 -31.05
C GLN A 491 -15.96 -12.76 -31.81
N ALA A 492 -15.00 -11.85 -31.69
CA ALA A 492 -13.71 -11.92 -32.39
C ALA A 492 -12.70 -12.85 -31.72
N VAL A 493 -12.68 -12.93 -30.38
CA VAL A 493 -11.73 -13.78 -29.66
C VAL A 493 -12.14 -15.25 -29.77
N GLU A 494 -11.28 -16.11 -30.29
CA GLU A 494 -11.62 -17.53 -30.47
C GLU A 494 -11.30 -18.38 -29.24
N ARG A 495 -10.09 -18.21 -28.70
CA ARG A 495 -9.50 -18.99 -27.60
C ARG A 495 -8.60 -18.11 -26.73
N TYR A 496 -8.15 -18.66 -25.60
CA TYR A 496 -7.15 -17.98 -24.78
C TYR A 496 -5.79 -18.03 -25.49
N ASP A 497 -5.38 -16.87 -26.00
CA ASP A 497 -4.07 -16.65 -26.60
C ASP A 497 -3.67 -15.20 -26.32
N GLN A 498 -2.52 -15.01 -25.68
CA GLN A 498 -2.16 -13.70 -25.13
C GLN A 498 -1.92 -12.65 -26.22
N GLU A 499 -1.19 -13.02 -27.27
CA GLU A 499 -0.84 -12.12 -28.36
C GLU A 499 -2.10 -11.73 -29.15
N HIS A 500 -2.98 -12.70 -29.39
CA HIS A 500 -4.26 -12.46 -30.04
C HIS A 500 -5.18 -11.55 -29.21
N ILE A 501 -5.33 -11.81 -27.91
CA ILE A 501 -6.12 -10.95 -27.00
C ILE A 501 -5.56 -9.53 -26.99
N ASP A 502 -4.24 -9.37 -26.88
CA ASP A 502 -3.61 -8.06 -26.85
C ASP A 502 -3.77 -7.31 -28.18
N GLY A 503 -3.72 -8.03 -29.31
CA GLY A 503 -4.01 -7.47 -30.63
C GLY A 503 -5.44 -6.94 -30.73
N LEU A 504 -6.43 -7.73 -30.34
CA LEU A 504 -7.84 -7.31 -30.38
C LEU A 504 -8.12 -6.14 -29.42
N VAL A 505 -7.53 -6.16 -28.22
CA VAL A 505 -7.70 -5.06 -27.25
C VAL A 505 -6.91 -3.82 -27.66
N ALA A 506 -5.90 -3.94 -28.51
CA ALA A 506 -5.20 -2.78 -29.05
C ALA A 506 -6.06 -1.97 -30.04
N GLU A 507 -7.09 -2.57 -30.64
CA GLU A 507 -7.98 -1.92 -31.63
C GLU A 507 -9.16 -1.15 -31.00
N ILE A 508 -9.39 -1.31 -29.69
CA ILE A 508 -10.44 -0.61 -28.93
C ILE A 508 -9.90 0.62 -28.20
#